data_AF-A0A959BZ11-F1
#
_entry.id   AF-A0A959BZ11-F1
#
_cell.length_a   1.000
_cell.length_b   1.000
_cell.length_c   1.000
_cell.angle_alpha   90.00
_cell.angle_beta   90.00
_cell.angle_gamma   90.00
#
_symmetry.space_group_name_H-M   'P 1'
#
loop_
_entity.id
_entity.type
_entity.pdbx_description
1 polymer ?
#
loop_
_entity_poly.entity_id
_entity_poly.type
_entity_poly.pdbx_seq_one_letter_code
_entity_poly.pdbx_strand_id
1 'polypeptide(L)'
;MARPKKQEFSLAEKLQKLREAGLNEPPTEPADELRPLPERIKDMLNIVQSEPVKATDMTYLIMYDITSDKVRNLIAKYLERQGCIRIQMSVFIARSEARNFQAICDTLNEVNNYYENQDSILLVPVNTSDVRSMKVIGKALQIDIITDKPNTLFF
;
A
#
# COMPACT_ATOMS: atom_id res chain seq x y z
N MET A 1 54.62 -41.87 -12.04
CA MET A 1 54.81 -40.53 -12.64
C MET A 1 55.77 -39.75 -11.75
N ALA A 2 56.84 -39.17 -12.30
CA ALA A 2 57.86 -38.46 -11.53
C ALA A 2 57.35 -37.09 -11.05
N ARG A 3 57.61 -36.73 -9.79
CA ARG A 3 57.27 -35.43 -9.20
C ARG A 3 57.97 -34.31 -10.01
N PRO A 4 57.27 -33.25 -10.46
CA PRO A 4 57.91 -32.16 -11.19
C PRO A 4 58.95 -31.48 -10.31
N LYS A 5 60.12 -31.15 -10.90
CA LYS A 5 61.23 -30.49 -10.20
C LYS A 5 60.79 -29.12 -9.68
N LYS A 6 61.14 -28.83 -8.42
CA LYS A 6 60.86 -27.55 -7.77
C LYS A 6 61.66 -26.45 -8.48
N GLN A 7 60.99 -25.56 -9.21
CA GLN A 7 61.63 -24.39 -9.82
C GLN A 7 61.92 -23.35 -8.75
N GLU A 8 63.18 -22.97 -8.60
CA GLU A 8 63.61 -21.88 -7.73
C GLU A 8 63.54 -20.57 -8.53
N PHE A 9 62.50 -19.77 -8.27
CA PHE A 9 62.33 -18.47 -8.91
C PHE A 9 63.29 -17.44 -8.31
N SER A 10 63.90 -16.61 -9.17
CA SER A 10 64.71 -15.48 -8.72
C SER A 10 63.83 -14.40 -8.10
N LEU A 11 64.44 -13.49 -7.32
CA LEU A 11 63.72 -12.44 -6.59
C LEU A 11 62.90 -11.55 -7.55
N ALA A 12 63.45 -11.24 -8.73
CA ALA A 12 62.78 -10.45 -9.76
C ALA A 12 61.54 -11.16 -10.33
N GLU A 13 61.63 -12.47 -10.58
CA GLU A 13 60.51 -13.26 -11.11
C GLU A 13 59.37 -13.39 -10.10
N LYS A 14 59.70 -13.48 -8.81
CA LYS A 14 58.71 -13.48 -7.73
C LYS A 14 57.95 -12.16 -7.66
N LEU A 15 58.66 -11.02 -7.78
CA LEU A 15 58.05 -9.69 -7.78
C LEU A 15 57.18 -9.44 -9.02
N GLN A 16 57.60 -9.95 -10.18
CA GLN A 16 56.80 -9.85 -11.40
C GLN A 16 55.49 -10.64 -11.30
N LYS A 17 55.55 -11.87 -10.78
CA LYS A 17 54.34 -12.67 -10.53
C LYS A 17 53.41 -12.05 -9.47
N LEU A 18 53.97 -11.40 -8.45
CA LEU A 18 53.20 -10.66 -7.44
C LEU A 18 52.47 -9.46 -8.06
N ARG A 19 53.10 -8.74 -8.99
CA ARG A 19 52.47 -7.66 -9.73
C ARG A 19 51.37 -8.15 -10.67
N GLU A 20 51.60 -9.26 -11.37
CA GLU A 20 50.61 -9.91 -12.24
C GLU A 20 49.41 -10.48 -11.48
N ALA A 21 49.60 -10.88 -10.22
CA ALA A 21 48.54 -11.37 -9.34
C ALA A 21 47.61 -10.27 -8.78
N GLY A 22 47.85 -8.99 -9.10
CA GLY A 22 47.02 -7.88 -8.68
C GLY A 22 47.11 -7.61 -7.18
N LEU A 23 48.07 -6.78 -6.77
CA LEU A 23 48.11 -6.20 -5.42
C LEU A 23 47.02 -5.14 -5.26
N ASN A 24 45.75 -5.54 -5.34
CA ASN A 24 44.66 -4.69 -4.91
C ASN A 24 44.49 -4.91 -3.41
N GLU A 25 44.58 -3.84 -2.63
CA GLU A 25 43.97 -3.83 -1.30
C GLU A 25 42.51 -4.28 -1.46
N PRO A 26 42.00 -5.16 -0.57
CA PRO A 26 40.58 -5.48 -0.59
C PRO A 26 39.81 -4.16 -0.52
N PRO A 27 38.76 -3.97 -1.36
CA PRO A 27 37.96 -2.77 -1.26
C PRO A 27 37.50 -2.66 0.19
N THR A 28 37.78 -1.53 0.83
CA THR A 28 37.14 -1.20 2.09
C THR A 28 35.66 -1.14 1.75
N GLU A 29 34.91 -2.20 2.08
CA GLU A 29 33.45 -2.09 2.10
C GLU A 29 33.18 -0.88 2.99
N PRO A 30 32.48 0.16 2.49
CA PRO A 30 32.02 1.19 3.40
C PRO A 30 31.28 0.42 4.48
N ALA A 31 31.70 0.57 5.74
CA ALA A 31 30.95 0.03 6.85
C ALA A 31 29.51 0.43 6.58
N ASP A 32 28.63 -0.56 6.39
CA ASP A 32 27.20 -0.30 6.34
C ASP A 32 26.90 0.37 7.67
N GLU A 33 26.94 1.71 7.69
CA GLU A 33 26.55 2.52 8.83
C GLU A 33 25.05 2.32 8.93
N LEU A 34 24.69 1.18 9.51
CA LEU A 34 23.34 0.85 9.86
C LEU A 34 22.89 2.01 10.74
N ARG A 35 21.96 2.79 10.19
CA ARG A 35 21.28 3.88 10.90
C ARG A 35 20.94 3.40 12.32
N PRO A 36 21.01 4.26 13.34
CA PRO A 36 20.74 3.87 14.71
C PRO A 36 19.46 3.02 14.83
N LEU A 37 19.48 2.01 15.70
CA LEU A 37 18.35 1.08 15.90
C LEU A 37 16.97 1.78 15.98
N PRO A 38 16.82 2.93 16.68
CA PRO A 38 15.54 3.65 16.71
C PRO A 38 15.03 4.07 15.33
N GLU A 39 15.92 4.53 14.44
CA GLU A 39 15.54 4.96 13.09
C GLU A 39 15.15 3.77 12.22
N ARG A 40 15.87 2.65 12.34
CA ARG A 40 15.54 1.40 11.63
C ARG A 40 14.22 0.81 12.09
N ILE A 41 13.93 0.88 13.38
CA ILE A 41 12.65 0.45 13.96
C ILE A 41 11.52 1.34 13.43
N LYS A 42 11.74 2.65 13.32
CA LYS A 42 10.75 3.61 12.79
C LYS A 42 10.37 3.31 11.34
N ASP A 43 11.35 2.96 10.50
CA ASP A 43 11.15 2.56 9.11
C ASP A 43 10.45 1.21 8.99
N MET A 44 10.90 0.21 9.77
CA MET A 44 10.27 -1.12 9.76
C MET A 44 8.82 -1.09 10.24
N LEU A 45 8.51 -0.26 11.23
CA LEU A 45 7.16 -0.15 11.78
C LEU A 45 6.25 0.79 10.97
N ASN A 46 6.74 1.39 9.88
CA ASN A 46 6.00 2.37 9.07
C ASN A 46 5.42 3.53 9.92
N ILE A 47 6.05 3.81 11.07
CA ILE A 47 5.65 4.85 12.04
C ILE A 47 5.94 6.23 11.47
N VAL A 48 6.96 6.34 10.61
CA VAL A 48 7.09 7.51 9.75
C VAL A 48 5.96 7.45 8.73
N GLN A 49 5.03 8.40 8.84
CA GLN A 49 4.02 8.67 7.81
C GLN A 49 4.71 8.72 6.44
N SER A 50 4.62 7.62 5.69
CA SER A 50 5.31 7.49 4.40
C SER A 50 4.71 8.45 3.36
N GLU A 51 3.46 8.86 3.54
CA GLU A 51 2.85 9.95 2.79
C GLU A 51 1.96 10.79 3.73
N PRO A 52 2.09 12.12 3.77
CA PRO A 52 1.07 12.96 4.38
C PRO A 52 -0.26 12.64 3.69
N VAL A 53 -1.35 12.59 4.46
CA VAL A 53 -2.71 12.57 3.90
C VAL A 53 -2.75 13.67 2.83
N LYS A 54 -2.93 13.30 1.57
CA LYS A 54 -3.01 14.29 0.50
C LYS A 54 -4.19 15.18 0.82
N ALA A 55 -3.97 16.50 0.83
CA ALA A 55 -5.01 17.49 1.15
C ALA A 55 -6.25 17.39 0.23
N THR A 56 -6.16 16.63 -0.86
CA THR A 56 -7.19 16.39 -1.87
C THR A 56 -8.05 15.15 -1.63
N ASP A 57 -7.75 14.35 -0.60
CA ASP A 57 -8.51 13.13 -0.32
C ASP A 57 -9.86 13.46 0.32
N MET A 58 -10.93 12.96 -0.29
CA MET A 58 -12.29 13.06 0.22
C MET A 58 -12.77 11.73 0.77
N THR A 59 -13.55 11.77 1.84
CA THR A 59 -14.30 10.61 2.34
C THR A 59 -15.72 10.66 1.82
N TYR A 60 -16.26 9.54 1.38
CA TYR A 60 -17.62 9.46 0.87
C TYR A 60 -18.25 8.11 1.19
N LEU A 61 -19.56 8.16 1.38
CA LEU A 61 -20.43 7.00 1.57
C LEU A 61 -21.16 6.71 0.27
N ILE A 62 -21.23 5.42 -0.08
CA ILE A 62 -22.01 4.92 -1.20
C ILE A 62 -23.08 4.01 -0.62
N MET A 63 -24.34 4.35 -0.85
CA MET A 63 -25.50 3.56 -0.44
C MET A 63 -26.32 3.25 -1.67
N TYR A 64 -26.94 2.08 -1.72
CA TYR A 64 -27.85 1.76 -2.80
C TYR A 64 -29.04 0.95 -2.33
N ASP A 65 -30.15 1.07 -3.04
CA ASP A 65 -31.28 0.18 -2.96
C ASP A 65 -31.49 -0.43 -4.35
N ILE A 66 -31.02 -1.66 -4.51
CA ILE A 66 -30.99 -2.38 -5.80
C ILE A 66 -31.73 -3.69 -5.62
N THR A 67 -32.80 -3.86 -6.39
CA THR A 67 -33.69 -5.02 -6.31
C THR A 67 -33.03 -6.28 -6.87
N SER A 68 -32.25 -6.15 -7.94
CA SER A 68 -31.64 -7.28 -8.64
C SER A 68 -30.36 -7.76 -7.95
N ASP A 69 -30.37 -9.00 -7.46
CA ASP A 69 -29.20 -9.66 -6.85
C ASP A 69 -27.98 -9.71 -7.77
N LYS A 70 -28.20 -9.91 -9.07
CA LYS A 70 -27.12 -9.99 -10.05
C LYS A 70 -26.41 -8.64 -10.17
N VAL A 71 -27.18 -7.57 -10.32
CA VAL A 71 -26.66 -6.20 -10.46
C VAL A 71 -25.97 -5.77 -9.18
N ARG A 72 -26.61 -6.00 -8.03
CA ARG A 72 -26.05 -5.72 -6.71
C ARG A 72 -24.69 -6.37 -6.50
N ASN A 73 -24.54 -7.65 -6.87
CA ASN A 73 -23.27 -8.37 -6.77
C ASN A 73 -22.19 -7.82 -7.73
N LEU A 74 -22.57 -7.36 -8.92
CA LEU A 74 -21.64 -6.74 -9.87
C LEU A 74 -21.12 -5.41 -9.35
N ILE A 75 -22.02 -4.55 -8.86
CA ILE A 75 -21.66 -3.24 -8.27
C ILE A 75 -20.80 -3.44 -7.03
N ALA A 76 -21.16 -4.35 -6.13
CA ALA A 76 -20.36 -4.64 -4.94
C ALA A 76 -18.91 -5.03 -5.32
N LYS A 77 -18.73 -5.95 -6.28
CA LYS A 77 -17.41 -6.36 -6.76
C LYS A 77 -16.65 -5.21 -7.42
N TYR A 78 -17.33 -4.35 -8.15
CA TYR A 78 -16.71 -3.16 -8.74
C TYR A 78 -16.21 -2.21 -7.66
N LEU A 79 -17.04 -1.88 -6.67
CA LEU A 79 -16.68 -0.98 -5.57
C LEU A 79 -15.51 -1.53 -4.75
N GLU A 80 -15.52 -2.82 -4.42
CA GLU A 80 -14.41 -3.49 -3.72
C GLU A 80 -13.09 -3.39 -4.52
N ARG A 81 -13.14 -3.51 -5.85
CA ARG A 81 -11.96 -3.36 -6.72
C ARG A 81 -11.46 -1.91 -6.79
N GLN A 82 -12.34 -0.93 -6.64
CA GLN A 82 -11.97 0.49 -6.55
C GLN A 82 -11.42 0.88 -5.17
N GLY A 83 -11.28 -0.07 -4.24
CA GLY A 83 -10.80 0.19 -2.89
C GLY A 83 -11.88 0.73 -1.94
N CYS A 84 -13.16 0.66 -2.31
CA CYS A 84 -14.24 0.95 -1.39
C CYS A 84 -14.42 -0.22 -0.41
N ILE A 85 -14.59 0.11 0.87
CA ILE A 85 -14.76 -0.87 1.93
C ILE A 85 -16.24 -1.04 2.22
N ARG A 86 -16.69 -2.29 2.23
CA ARG A 86 -18.06 -2.65 2.51
C ARG A 86 -18.33 -2.67 4.01
N ILE A 87 -19.23 -1.82 4.49
CA ILE A 87 -19.61 -1.74 5.92
C ILE A 87 -20.98 -2.38 6.20
N GLN A 88 -21.88 -2.39 5.22
CA GLN A 88 -23.14 -3.13 5.28
C GLN A 88 -23.45 -3.75 3.92
N MET A 89 -24.52 -4.54 3.83
CA MET A 89 -24.88 -5.24 2.59
C MET A 89 -25.08 -4.28 1.41
N SER A 90 -25.59 -3.07 1.65
CA SER A 90 -25.81 -2.06 0.63
C SER A 90 -25.14 -0.71 0.94
N VAL A 91 -24.09 -0.74 1.77
CA VAL A 91 -23.38 0.49 2.18
C VAL A 91 -21.88 0.26 2.13
N PHE A 92 -21.20 1.18 1.46
CA PHE A 92 -19.76 1.24 1.30
C PHE A 92 -19.24 2.60 1.74
N ILE A 93 -17.99 2.62 2.17
CA ILE A 93 -17.25 3.83 2.51
C ILE A 93 -15.91 3.79 1.80
N ALA A 94 -15.47 4.94 1.31
CA ALA A 94 -14.17 5.07 0.65
C ALA A 94 -13.54 6.41 0.99
N ARG A 95 -12.20 6.43 0.88
CA ARG A 95 -11.39 7.62 0.96
C ARG A 95 -10.50 7.65 -0.26
N SER A 96 -10.68 8.64 -1.14
CA SER A 96 -9.91 8.74 -2.38
C SER A 96 -9.88 10.18 -2.90
N GLU A 97 -9.05 10.44 -3.91
CA GLU A 97 -9.01 11.72 -4.60
C GLU A 97 -10.34 12.01 -5.33
N ALA A 98 -10.70 13.29 -5.47
CA ALA A 98 -11.95 13.71 -6.13
C ALA A 98 -12.14 13.15 -7.56
N ARG A 99 -11.03 12.90 -8.27
CA ARG A 99 -11.06 12.26 -9.59
C ARG A 99 -11.64 10.84 -9.54
N ASN A 100 -11.25 10.05 -8.54
CA ASN A 100 -11.73 8.68 -8.38
C ASN A 100 -13.19 8.66 -7.96
N PHE A 101 -13.59 9.60 -7.08
CA PHE A 101 -15.00 9.80 -6.75
C PHE A 101 -15.84 10.08 -8.00
N GLN A 102 -15.41 11.01 -8.85
CA GLN A 102 -16.13 11.32 -10.08
C GLN A 102 -16.20 10.13 -11.04
N ALA A 103 -15.11 9.39 -11.21
CA ALA A 103 -15.09 8.19 -12.04
C ALA A 103 -16.08 7.12 -11.55
N ILE A 104 -16.21 6.95 -10.24
CA ILE A 104 -17.20 6.03 -9.64
C ILE A 104 -18.62 6.54 -9.89
N CYS A 105 -18.88 7.84 -9.69
CA CYS A 105 -20.18 8.46 -10.01
C CYS A 105 -20.58 8.20 -11.46
N ASP A 106 -19.68 8.47 -12.41
CA ASP A 106 -19.94 8.33 -13.84
C ASP A 106 -20.23 6.86 -14.19
N THR A 107 -19.43 5.93 -13.67
CA THR A 107 -19.61 4.49 -13.91
C THR A 107 -20.94 3.99 -13.34
N LEU A 108 -21.30 4.39 -12.12
CA LEU A 108 -22.55 3.96 -11.49
C LEU A 108 -23.76 4.56 -12.20
N ASN A 109 -23.67 5.80 -12.67
CA ASN A 109 -24.70 6.43 -13.48
C ASN A 109 -24.88 5.72 -14.82
N GLU A 110 -23.78 5.35 -15.49
CA GLU A 110 -23.82 4.58 -16.73
C GLU A 110 -24.47 3.20 -16.51
N VAL A 111 -24.06 2.48 -15.46
CA VAL A 111 -24.66 1.21 -15.05
C VAL A 111 -26.17 1.38 -14.84
N ASN A 112 -26.59 2.41 -14.11
CA ASN A 112 -28.01 2.68 -13.87
C ASN A 112 -28.80 3.03 -15.15
N ASN A 113 -28.15 3.49 -16.22
CA ASN A 113 -28.81 3.75 -17.50
C ASN A 113 -28.95 2.50 -18.39
N TYR A 114 -28.16 1.45 -18.16
CA TYR A 114 -28.20 0.23 -18.98
C TYR A 114 -29.42 -0.67 -18.73
N TYR A 115 -30.18 -0.44 -17.66
CA TYR A 115 -31.38 -1.20 -17.35
C TYR A 115 -32.52 -0.26 -16.95
N GLU A 116 -33.77 -0.65 -17.22
CA GLU A 116 -34.96 0.13 -16.84
C GLU A 116 -35.06 0.21 -15.31
N ASN A 117 -34.45 1.26 -14.75
CA ASN A 117 -34.19 1.36 -13.32
C ASN A 117 -35.25 2.12 -12.55
N GLN A 118 -35.75 1.47 -11.50
CA GLN A 118 -36.34 2.14 -10.34
C GLN A 118 -35.44 2.05 -9.10
N ASP A 119 -34.23 1.51 -9.24
CA ASP A 119 -33.27 1.40 -8.16
C ASP A 119 -32.63 2.77 -7.85
N SER A 120 -32.19 2.97 -6.61
CA SER A 120 -31.59 4.23 -6.17
C SER A 120 -30.16 4.04 -5.68
N ILE A 121 -29.27 4.94 -6.09
CA ILE A 121 -27.87 4.95 -5.66
C ILE A 121 -27.56 6.35 -5.12
N LEU A 122 -27.01 6.42 -3.91
CA LEU A 122 -26.66 7.64 -3.21
C LEU A 122 -25.15 7.67 -2.98
N LEU A 123 -24.52 8.75 -3.42
CA LEU A 123 -23.12 9.06 -3.12
C LEU A 123 -23.06 10.34 -2.31
N VAL A 124 -22.57 10.23 -1.08
CA VAL A 124 -22.58 11.33 -0.11
C VAL A 124 -21.15 11.64 0.32
N PRO A 125 -20.56 12.77 -0.11
CA PRO A 125 -19.32 13.24 0.47
C PRO A 125 -19.55 13.61 1.94
N VAL A 126 -18.70 13.11 2.82
CA VAL A 126 -18.79 13.31 4.27
C VAL A 126 -17.44 13.71 4.82
N ASN A 127 -17.43 14.54 5.86
CA ASN A 127 -16.17 14.85 6.53
C ASN A 127 -15.68 13.63 7.31
N THR A 128 -14.37 13.48 7.40
CA THR A 128 -13.74 12.41 8.18
C THR A 128 -14.12 12.49 9.67
N SER A 129 -14.39 13.69 10.21
CA SER A 129 -14.90 13.89 11.57
C SER A 129 -16.27 13.27 11.78
N ASP A 130 -17.17 13.42 10.80
CA ASP A 130 -18.56 12.99 10.90
C ASP A 130 -18.63 11.46 10.87
N VAL A 131 -17.81 10.84 10.00
CA VAL A 131 -17.64 9.38 9.94
C VAL A 131 -17.11 8.83 11.26
N ARG A 132 -16.13 9.49 11.89
CA ARG A 132 -15.59 9.07 13.20
C ARG A 132 -16.64 9.13 14.31
N SER A 133 -17.55 10.09 14.23
CA SER A 133 -18.64 10.24 15.20
C SER A 133 -19.81 9.28 14.96
N MET A 134 -19.75 8.46 13.91
CA MET A 134 -20.81 7.52 13.55
C MET A 134 -21.04 6.52 14.68
N LYS A 135 -22.29 6.42 15.14
CA LYS A 135 -22.70 5.43 16.14
C LYS A 135 -23.17 4.16 15.43
N VAL A 136 -22.48 3.06 15.69
CA VAL A 136 -22.86 1.73 15.21
C VAL A 136 -23.59 1.00 16.31
N ILE A 137 -24.81 0.55 16.05
CA ILE A 137 -25.60 -0.28 16.96
C ILE A 137 -25.58 -1.72 16.42
N GLY A 138 -25.24 -2.68 17.28
CA GLY A 138 -25.18 -4.10 16.93
C GLY A 138 -23.76 -4.59 16.67
N LYS A 139 -23.52 -5.27 15.54
CA LYS A 139 -22.22 -5.85 15.22
C LYS A 139 -21.16 -4.77 15.06
N ALA A 140 -20.02 -4.94 15.72
CA ALA A 140 -18.89 -4.02 15.60
C ALA A 140 -18.43 -3.92 14.13
N LEU A 141 -18.37 -2.70 13.61
CA LEU A 141 -17.81 -2.37 12.30
C LEU A 141 -16.45 -1.72 12.52
N GLN A 142 -15.42 -2.20 11.84
CA GLN A 142 -14.08 -1.62 11.89
C GLN A 142 -14.00 -0.43 10.90
N ILE A 143 -14.67 0.67 11.25
CA ILE A 143 -14.63 1.91 10.45
C ILE A 143 -13.28 2.63 10.67
N ASP A 144 -12.68 2.45 11.84
CA ASP A 144 -11.44 3.13 12.26
C ASP A 144 -10.27 2.92 11.30
N ILE A 145 -10.21 1.79 10.60
CA ILE A 145 -9.15 1.47 9.60
C ILE A 145 -9.11 2.51 8.46
N ILE A 146 -10.24 3.16 8.17
CA ILE A 146 -10.41 4.10 7.05
C ILE A 146 -10.18 5.55 7.52
N THR A 147 -10.65 5.83 8.73
CA THR A 147 -10.61 7.16 9.35
C THR A 147 -9.25 7.47 9.94
N ASP A 148 -8.57 6.47 10.52
CA ASP A 148 -7.27 6.56 11.15
C ASP A 148 -6.34 5.43 10.67
N LYS A 149 -5.17 5.79 10.13
CA LYS A 149 -4.04 4.85 10.11
C LYS A 149 -3.60 4.66 11.56
N PRO A 150 -3.43 3.43 12.09
CA PRO A 150 -3.06 3.22 13.48
C PRO A 150 -1.71 3.89 13.76
N ASN A 151 -1.73 4.99 14.52
CA ASN A 151 -0.52 5.73 14.90
C ASN A 151 0.27 5.02 16.01
N THR A 152 -0.32 4.03 16.68
CA THR A 152 0.29 3.34 17.81
C THR A 152 -0.09 1.87 17.80
N LEU A 153 0.92 1.00 17.66
CA LEU A 153 0.84 -0.42 17.94
C LEU A 153 1.15 -0.63 19.42
N PHE A 154 0.25 -1.26 20.17
CA PHE A 154 0.56 -1.75 21.52
C PHE A 154 1.14 -3.15 21.40
N PHE A 155 2.31 -3.36 22.01
CA PHE A 155 3.01 -4.63 22.19
C PHE A 155 3.14 -4.94 23.68
#